data_AF-A0A2H0A9W8-F1
#
_entry.id   AF-A0A2H0A9W8-F1
#
_cell.length_a   1.000
_cell.length_b   1.000
_cell.length_c   1.000
_cell.angle_alpha   90.00
_cell.angle_beta   90.00
_cell.angle_gamma   90.00
#
_symmetry.space_group_name_H-M   'P 1'
#
loop_
_entity.id
_entity.type
_entity.pdbx_description
1 polymer ?
#
loop_
_entity_poly.entity_id
_entity_poly.type
_entity_poly.pdbx_seq_one_letter_code
_entity_poly.pdbx_strand_id
1 'polypeptide(L)'
;MMKKILVAFDGSTQSEKAFAFGLEMAEKFSASMTILSIARPPEPPVNIEVQAALETATEFYESHFADMKAQAAAKGILADFEVRVGHPAEQIVHFADEGDFGAIVLGHRGESLLQKWLVGSVAKRVLSYANCTIIVVR
;
A
#
# COMPACT_ATOMS: atom_id res chain seq x y z
N MET A 1 10.10 13.39 -11.34
CA MET A 1 10.83 13.59 -10.05
C MET A 1 9.94 13.04 -8.94
N MET A 2 10.48 12.35 -7.93
CA MET A 2 9.70 11.72 -6.85
C MET A 2 9.14 12.79 -5.89
N LYS A 3 8.06 13.49 -6.28
CA LYS A 3 7.37 14.49 -5.45
C LYS A 3 6.22 13.91 -4.62
N LYS A 4 5.61 12.82 -5.12
CA LYS A 4 4.54 12.06 -4.47
C LYS A 4 4.92 10.59 -4.46
N ILE A 5 4.91 9.97 -3.29
CA ILE A 5 5.25 8.55 -3.10
C ILE A 5 4.00 7.80 -2.62
N LEU A 6 3.61 6.77 -3.35
CA LEU A 6 2.56 5.85 -2.93
C LEU A 6 3.20 4.68 -2.20
N VAL A 7 2.75 4.36 -0.99
CA VAL A 7 3.15 3.16 -0.25
C VAL A 7 1.97 2.21 -0.20
N ALA A 8 2.11 1.02 -0.79
CA ALA A 8 1.11 -0.03 -0.69
C ALA A 8 1.26 -0.77 0.65
N PHE A 9 0.19 -0.80 1.44
CA PHE A 9 0.17 -1.42 2.76
C PHE A 9 -0.90 -2.51 2.85
N ASP A 10 -0.53 -3.69 3.35
CA ASP A 10 -1.44 -4.83 3.49
C ASP A 10 -1.44 -5.44 4.90
N GLY A 11 -0.75 -4.81 5.86
CA GLY A 11 -0.62 -5.31 7.23
C GLY A 11 0.50 -6.33 7.43
N SER A 12 1.13 -6.81 6.35
CA SER A 12 2.25 -7.75 6.48
C SER A 12 3.54 -7.07 6.93
N THR A 13 4.45 -7.83 7.54
CA THR A 13 5.82 -7.37 7.89
C THR A 13 6.57 -6.78 6.70
N GLN A 14 6.30 -7.26 5.48
CA GLN A 14 6.94 -6.75 4.28
C GLN A 14 6.40 -5.37 3.88
N SER A 15 5.12 -5.13 4.12
CA SER A 15 4.51 -3.80 3.92
C SER A 15 4.94 -2.79 5.00
N GLU A 16 5.19 -3.24 6.24
CA GLU A 16 5.79 -2.39 7.28
C GLU A 16 7.19 -1.91 6.91
N LYS A 17 8.03 -2.81 6.37
CA LYS A 17 9.34 -2.43 5.83
C LYS A 17 9.21 -1.46 4.65
N ALA A 18 8.22 -1.68 3.78
CA ALA A 18 7.95 -0.79 2.67
C ALA A 18 7.54 0.62 3.15
N PHE A 19 6.74 0.70 4.22
CA PHE A 19 6.41 1.96 4.88
C PHE A 19 7.63 2.66 5.49
N ALA A 20 8.46 1.93 6.25
CA ALA A 20 9.68 2.49 6.83
C ALA A 20 10.62 3.04 5.73
N PHE A 21 10.79 2.30 4.64
CA PHE A 21 11.56 2.77 3.48
C PHE A 21 10.89 3.97 2.80
N GLY A 22 9.57 3.96 2.67
CA GLY A 22 8.79 5.09 2.15
C GLY A 22 9.01 6.38 2.93
N LEU A 23 9.05 6.30 4.27
CA LEU A 23 9.38 7.43 5.15
C LEU A 23 10.78 7.98 4.87
N GLU A 24 11.80 7.11 4.78
CA GLU A 24 13.17 7.53 4.47
C GLU A 24 13.26 8.23 3.11
N MET A 25 12.52 7.73 2.12
CA MET A 25 12.48 8.32 0.79
C MET A 25 11.75 9.67 0.80
N ALA A 26 10.60 9.75 1.47
CA ALA A 26 9.86 11.00 1.59
C ALA A 26 10.70 12.08 2.27
N GLU A 27 11.42 11.73 3.33
CA GLU A 27 12.36 12.63 4.03
C GLU A 27 13.49 13.10 3.10
N LYS A 28 14.21 12.18 2.45
CA LYS A 28 15.35 12.51 1.58
C LYS A 28 14.98 13.36 0.37
N PHE A 29 13.79 13.14 -0.19
CA PHE A 29 13.33 13.84 -1.39
C PHE A 29 12.37 15.00 -1.09
N SER A 30 12.08 15.27 0.18
CA SER A 30 11.04 16.23 0.59
C SER A 30 9.72 16.00 -0.14
N ALA A 31 9.35 14.73 -0.29
CA ALA A 31 8.16 14.29 -1.01
C ALA A 31 6.98 14.13 -0.06
N SER A 32 5.75 14.33 -0.56
CA SER A 32 4.58 13.86 0.16
C SER A 32 4.42 12.35 -0.04
N MET A 33 3.73 11.73 0.91
CA MET A 33 3.51 10.29 0.93
C MET A 33 2.02 10.00 1.05
N THR A 34 1.55 8.94 0.40
CA THR A 34 0.21 8.40 0.63
C THR A 34 0.34 6.92 0.92
N ILE A 35 -0.26 6.47 2.02
CA ILE A 35 -0.38 5.07 2.36
C ILE A 35 -1.71 4.58 1.82
N LEU A 36 -1.67 3.57 0.96
CA LEU A 36 -2.86 2.97 0.36
C LEU A 36 -2.99 1.51 0.78
N SER A 37 -4.12 1.20 1.40
CA SER A 37 -4.55 -0.17 1.71
C SER A 37 -5.76 -0.55 0.87
N ILE A 38 -5.91 -1.85 0.57
CA ILE A 38 -6.98 -2.34 -0.30
C ILE A 38 -7.75 -3.46 0.39
N ALA A 39 -8.98 -3.16 0.80
CA ALA A 39 -9.93 -4.15 1.27
C ALA A 39 -10.44 -4.99 0.08
N ARG A 40 -10.25 -6.30 0.15
CA ARG A 40 -10.70 -7.22 -0.90
C ARG A 40 -12.03 -7.84 -0.51
N PRO A 41 -13.08 -7.75 -1.34
CA PRO A 41 -14.33 -8.46 -1.08
C PRO A 41 -14.11 -9.98 -1.17
N PRO A 42 -14.85 -10.80 -0.39
CA PRO A 42 -14.77 -12.25 -0.48
C PRO A 42 -15.19 -12.76 -1.87
N GLU A 43 -14.55 -13.84 -2.31
CA GLU A 43 -14.86 -14.54 -3.57
C GLU A 43 -15.27 -15.98 -3.25
N PRO A 44 -16.52 -16.42 -3.56
CA PRO A 44 -17.60 -15.69 -4.23
C PRO A 44 -18.29 -14.67 -3.31
N PRO A 45 -18.88 -13.59 -3.85
CA PRO A 45 -19.58 -12.59 -3.06
C PRO A 45 -20.90 -13.16 -2.50
N VAL A 46 -21.01 -13.21 -1.17
CA VAL A 46 -22.27 -13.51 -0.48
C VAL A 46 -22.77 -12.21 0.13
N ASN A 47 -23.85 -11.62 -0.43
CA ASN A 47 -24.24 -10.22 -0.20
C ASN A 47 -24.34 -9.79 1.29
N ILE A 48 -24.66 -10.70 2.20
CA ILE A 48 -24.82 -10.39 3.64
C ILE A 48 -23.44 -10.27 4.35
N GLU A 49 -22.42 -10.96 3.86
CA GLU A 49 -21.08 -10.99 4.49
C GLU A 49 -20.10 -10.00 3.86
N VAL A 50 -20.36 -9.56 2.62
CA VAL A 50 -19.45 -8.65 1.89
C VAL A 50 -19.26 -7.32 2.63
N GLN A 51 -20.34 -6.67 3.05
CA GLN A 51 -20.26 -5.36 3.71
C GLN A 51 -19.50 -5.45 5.05
N ALA A 52 -19.85 -6.42 5.89
CA ALA A 52 -19.18 -6.64 7.16
C ALA A 52 -17.70 -7.00 6.99
N ALA A 53 -17.36 -7.80 5.97
CA ALA A 53 -15.97 -8.13 5.66
C ALA A 53 -15.17 -6.90 5.21
N LEU A 54 -15.76 -6.02 4.41
CA LEU A 54 -15.12 -4.77 3.98
C LEU A 54 -14.93 -3.79 5.13
N GLU A 55 -15.92 -3.66 6.02
CA GLU A 55 -15.83 -2.86 7.25
C GLU A 55 -14.71 -3.40 8.14
N THR A 56 -14.70 -4.71 8.41
CA THR A 56 -13.65 -5.36 9.20
C THR A 56 -12.26 -5.13 8.62
N ALA A 57 -12.10 -5.26 7.29
CA ALA A 57 -10.82 -5.00 6.62
C ALA A 57 -10.42 -3.52 6.70
N THR A 58 -11.37 -2.61 6.62
CA THR A 58 -11.13 -1.17 6.72
C THR A 58 -10.68 -0.80 8.14
N GLU A 59 -11.40 -1.26 9.16
CA GLU A 59 -11.05 -1.09 10.57
C GLU A 59 -9.66 -1.66 10.88
N PHE A 60 -9.33 -2.83 10.32
CA PHE A 60 -7.99 -3.41 10.44
C PHE A 60 -6.92 -2.44 9.94
N TYR A 61 -7.05 -1.88 8.73
CA TYR A 61 -6.06 -0.94 8.21
C TYR A 61 -6.02 0.39 8.96
N GLU A 62 -7.18 0.93 9.33
CA GLU A 62 -7.28 2.19 10.07
C GLU A 62 -6.62 2.09 11.46
N SER A 63 -6.69 0.92 12.10
CA SER A 63 -6.00 0.68 13.37
C SER A 63 -4.47 0.82 13.25
N HIS A 64 -3.89 0.42 12.11
CA HIS A 64 -2.44 0.57 11.84
C HIS A 64 -2.08 2.01 11.47
N PHE A 65 -3.01 2.75 10.85
CA PHE A 65 -2.76 4.12 10.41
C PHE A 65 -2.49 5.08 11.57
N ALA A 66 -3.01 4.84 12.77
CA ALA A 66 -2.74 5.69 13.93
C ALA A 66 -1.23 5.79 14.23
N ASP A 67 -0.55 4.65 14.32
CA ASP A 67 0.89 4.60 14.60
C ASP A 67 1.71 5.11 13.42
N MET A 68 1.30 4.80 12.19
CA MET A 68 1.97 5.29 10.99
C MET A 68 1.87 6.81 10.84
N LYS A 69 0.72 7.41 11.17
CA LYS A 69 0.53 8.87 11.23
C LYS A 69 1.50 9.52 12.21
N ALA A 70 1.64 8.95 13.41
CA ALA A 70 2.57 9.45 14.41
C ALA A 70 4.03 9.40 13.92
N GLN A 71 4.44 8.31 13.27
CA GLN A 71 5.79 8.16 12.70
C GLN A 71 6.07 9.14 11.57
N ALA A 72 5.11 9.37 10.67
CA ALA A 72 5.24 10.36 9.60
C ALA A 72 5.32 11.79 10.16
N ALA A 73 4.46 12.13 11.13
CA ALA A 73 4.46 13.44 11.78
C ALA A 73 5.75 13.73 12.54
N ALA A 74 6.31 12.73 13.23
CA ALA A 74 7.60 12.85 13.92
C ALA A 74 8.77 13.18 12.97
N LYS A 75 8.63 12.84 11.69
CA LYS A 75 9.59 13.15 10.61
C LYS A 75 9.23 14.40 9.79
N GLY A 76 8.13 15.09 10.13
CA GLY A 76 7.65 16.25 9.37
C GLY A 76 7.17 15.93 7.95
N ILE A 77 6.78 14.69 7.69
CA ILE A 77 6.32 14.24 6.37
C ILE A 77 4.81 14.46 6.25
N LEU A 78 4.38 15.12 5.17
CA LEU A 78 2.96 15.18 4.79
C LEU A 78 2.53 13.81 4.28
N ALA A 79 1.76 13.09 5.11
CA ALA A 79 1.29 11.74 4.82
C ALA A 79 -0.24 11.65 4.82
N ASP A 80 -0.80 11.21 3.69
CA ASP A 80 -2.21 10.86 3.54
C ASP A 80 -2.41 9.35 3.71
N PHE A 81 -3.62 8.93 4.07
CA PHE A 81 -3.95 7.55 4.38
C PHE A 81 -5.29 7.19 3.77
N GLU A 82 -5.35 6.10 3.02
CA GLU A 82 -6.53 5.76 2.24
C GLU A 82 -6.76 4.25 2.18
N VAL A 83 -8.04 3.86 2.30
CA VAL A 83 -8.50 2.48 2.08
C VAL A 83 -9.39 2.47 0.84
N ARG A 84 -9.07 1.60 -0.12
CA ARG A 84 -9.90 1.33 -1.31
C ARG A 84 -10.45 -0.07 -1.26
N VAL A 85 -11.48 -0.32 -2.07
CA VAL A 85 -12.09 -1.64 -2.21
C VAL A 85 -11.80 -2.17 -3.61
N GLY A 86 -11.35 -3.43 -3.71
CA GLY A 86 -11.22 -4.11 -5.01
C GLY A 86 -10.01 -5.03 -5.10
N HIS A 87 -9.53 -5.25 -6.33
CA HIS A 87 -8.33 -6.04 -6.58
C HIS A 87 -7.06 -5.23 -6.26
N PRO A 88 -6.19 -5.66 -5.32
CA PRO A 88 -5.09 -4.83 -4.82
C PRO A 88 -4.18 -4.24 -5.89
N ALA A 89 -3.71 -5.05 -6.82
CA ALA A 89 -2.78 -4.56 -7.85
C ALA A 89 -3.43 -3.56 -8.82
N GLU A 90 -4.73 -3.70 -9.08
CA GLU A 90 -5.43 -2.79 -10.00
C GLU A 90 -5.68 -1.44 -9.33
N GLN A 91 -6.15 -1.48 -8.09
CA GLN A 91 -6.33 -0.27 -7.28
C GLN A 91 -5.01 0.48 -7.06
N ILE A 92 -3.90 -0.22 -6.79
CA ILE A 92 -2.58 0.41 -6.64
C ILE A 92 -2.15 1.11 -7.94
N VAL A 93 -2.26 0.44 -9.08
CA VAL A 93 -1.84 1.00 -10.38
C VAL A 93 -2.72 2.18 -10.76
N HIS A 94 -4.05 2.04 -10.66
CA HIS A 94 -4.98 3.12 -11.00
C HIS A 94 -4.82 4.32 -10.07
N PHE A 95 -4.74 4.11 -8.77
CA PHE A 95 -4.59 5.21 -7.81
C PHE A 95 -3.25 5.96 -8.00
N ALA A 96 -2.18 5.22 -8.33
CA ALA A 96 -0.89 5.82 -8.66
C ALA A 96 -0.98 6.72 -9.91
N ASP A 97 -1.72 6.28 -10.93
CA ASP A 97 -1.90 7.01 -12.20
C ASP A 97 -2.82 8.23 -12.02
N GLU A 98 -3.99 8.04 -11.39
CA GLU A 98 -4.95 9.11 -11.08
C GLU A 98 -4.35 10.22 -10.21
N GLY A 99 -3.44 9.85 -9.31
CA GLY A 99 -2.78 10.77 -8.40
C GLY A 99 -1.45 11.33 -8.90
N ASP A 100 -1.03 11.03 -10.14
CA ASP A 100 0.28 11.42 -10.68
C ASP A 100 1.46 11.07 -9.74
N PHE A 101 1.42 9.88 -9.13
CA PHE A 101 2.46 9.43 -8.22
C PHE A 101 3.77 9.16 -8.96
N GLY A 102 4.87 9.71 -8.45
CA GLY A 102 6.19 9.55 -9.06
C GLY A 102 6.85 8.22 -8.75
N ALA A 103 6.45 7.58 -7.65
CA ALA A 103 6.93 6.27 -7.26
C ALA A 103 5.88 5.48 -6.46
N ILE A 104 5.91 4.15 -6.61
CA ILE A 104 5.20 3.19 -5.76
C ILE A 104 6.24 2.40 -4.96
N VAL A 105 6.07 2.35 -3.65
CA VAL A 105 6.86 1.53 -2.71
C VAL A 105 5.97 0.42 -2.21
N LEU A 106 6.43 -0.82 -2.32
CA LEU A 106 5.67 -2.00 -1.90
C LEU A 106 6.60 -3.11 -1.41
N GLY A 107 6.09 -3.97 -0.54
CA GLY A 107 6.78 -5.20 -0.16
C GLY A 107 6.88 -6.17 -1.35
N HIS A 108 7.92 -7.01 -1.39
CA HIS A 108 8.05 -8.04 -2.43
C HIS A 108 6.98 -9.14 -2.35
N ARG A 109 6.24 -9.21 -1.24
CA ARG A 109 5.09 -10.11 -1.01
C ARG A 109 4.22 -9.55 0.12
N GLY A 110 3.01 -10.10 0.24
CA GLY A 110 2.12 -9.92 1.39
C GLY A 110 2.12 -11.11 2.35
N GLU A 111 1.02 -11.32 3.06
CA GLU A 111 0.86 -12.39 4.07
C GLU A 111 0.71 -13.82 3.50
N SER A 112 0.46 -13.99 2.21
CA SER A 112 0.19 -15.31 1.63
C SER A 112 1.35 -16.30 1.86
N LEU A 113 1.03 -17.50 2.37
CA LEU A 113 1.95 -18.59 2.79
C LEU A 113 2.81 -19.23 1.68
N LEU A 114 2.83 -18.70 0.46
CA LEU A 114 3.54 -19.31 -0.66
C LEU A 114 5.02 -18.92 -0.65
N GLN A 115 5.88 -19.93 -0.49
CA GLN A 115 7.33 -19.98 -0.68
C GLN A 115 8.11 -18.71 -0.32
N LYS A 116 8.93 -18.78 0.74
CA LYS A 116 9.77 -17.70 1.30
C LYS A 116 10.66 -16.93 0.31
N TRP A 117 10.79 -17.37 -0.95
CA TRP A 117 11.70 -16.81 -1.96
C TRP A 117 11.01 -16.17 -3.17
N LEU A 118 9.69 -16.30 -3.33
CA LEU A 118 8.97 -15.77 -4.51
C LEU A 118 8.49 -14.32 -4.33
N VAL A 119 8.46 -13.58 -5.44
CA VAL A 119 7.76 -12.29 -5.54
C VAL A 119 6.25 -12.56 -5.63
N GLY A 120 5.48 -11.87 -4.81
CA GLY A 120 4.02 -11.99 -4.71
C GLY A 120 3.30 -11.55 -5.99
N SER A 121 2.08 -12.04 -6.17
CA SER A 121 1.24 -11.74 -7.36
C SER A 121 0.97 -10.24 -7.51
N VAL A 122 0.69 -9.54 -6.40
CA VAL A 122 0.46 -8.08 -6.40
C VAL A 122 1.69 -7.35 -6.89
N ALA A 123 2.86 -7.63 -6.30
CA ALA A 123 4.11 -6.97 -6.69
C ALA A 123 4.46 -7.22 -8.16
N LYS A 124 4.31 -8.46 -8.66
CA LYS A 124 4.51 -8.78 -10.08
C LYS A 124 3.59 -7.97 -11.00
N ARG A 125 2.32 -7.83 -10.62
CA ARG A 125 1.31 -7.14 -11.42
C ARG A 125 1.56 -5.63 -11.42
N VAL A 126 1.88 -5.03 -10.27
CA VAL A 126 2.31 -3.62 -10.18
C VAL A 126 3.55 -3.38 -11.04
N LEU A 127 4.58 -4.25 -10.94
CA LEU A 127 5.78 -4.20 -11.78
C LEU A 127 5.51 -4.23 -13.29
N SER A 128 4.41 -4.87 -13.70
CA SER A 128 4.08 -5.04 -15.11
C SER A 128 3.28 -3.88 -15.69
N TYR A 129 2.56 -3.12 -14.85
CA TYR A 129 1.52 -2.19 -15.30
C TYR A 129 1.65 -0.75 -14.79
N ALA A 130 2.42 -0.47 -13.74
CA ALA A 130 2.55 0.91 -13.26
C ALA A 130 3.41 1.77 -14.21
N ASN A 131 2.98 3.01 -14.43
CA ASN A 131 3.63 3.97 -15.32
C ASN A 131 4.76 4.78 -14.65
N CYS A 132 5.00 4.57 -13.36
CA CYS A 132 5.96 5.32 -12.56
C CYS A 132 7.06 4.44 -11.96
N THR A 133 7.96 5.03 -11.16
CA THR A 133 9.06 4.28 -10.56
C THR A 133 8.53 3.26 -9.54
N ILE A 134 9.08 2.05 -9.53
CA ILE A 134 8.63 0.99 -8.61
C ILE A 134 9.78 0.57 -7.73
N ILE A 135 9.56 0.59 -6.41
CA ILE A 135 10.54 0.21 -5.40
C ILE A 135 10.01 -0.99 -4.63
N VAL A 136 10.68 -2.13 -4.80
CA VAL A 136 10.30 -3.38 -4.14
C VAL A 136 11.19 -3.63 -2.93
N VAL A 137 10.60 -3.65 -1.74
CA VAL A 137 11.29 -3.78 -0.46
C VAL A 137 11.25 -5.24 0.04
N ARG A 138 12.36 -5.73 0.61
CA ARG A 138 12.56 -7.11 1.08
C ARG A 138 12.79 -7.22 2.58
#